data_AF-A0A843GHK9-F1
#
_entry.id   AF-A0A843GHK9-F1
#
_cell.length_a   1.000
_cell.length_b   1.000
_cell.length_c   1.000
_cell.angle_alpha   90.00
_cell.angle_beta   90.00
_cell.angle_gamma   90.00
#
_symmetry.space_group_name_H-M   'P 1'
#
loop_
_entity.id
_entity.type
_entity.pdbx_description
1 polymer ?
#
loop_
_entity_poly.entity_id
_entity_poly.type
_entity_poly.pdbx_seq_one_letter_code
_entity_poly.pdbx_strand_id
1 'polypeptide(L)'
;MAIKKGTLKAVNDAELLSYIINVTPELREEIDLPVQGESIAPIGKIIINNSRYRNAFINTINLIGLTVIKRNGWDNPWSFTKRGNLRFGQQIRELVLDLCNVYDYNANFSDKDRFLETVVPNVLNYLHEVNFQKFYQTTTSDSQLAMAFDTEGGLYEFIDASIGMLFESLKYDTYLVDKYQLCRRIVDGTVTSVKISNYATLTPRQRVAFMKNYSNKMTFRSPNYNPAGVRKATRFEDQMLIMNTEFESDMSTDVLATSYFRNEAEFRTNMALIDSFSDTDSARLTELLGNDYIPFTDDEKTALAKVPAVIISREWFMDYDYLLDAGSNMKQTEFYNPTTLENNHFLHAWRVFSTSPFENAVVFTSDTPAVSSVNVSPESATIYKGQKLQLSASVETTGFANKSVLWSIDESSESKGASINQMGVLSVPANYPTVAGVQGVYTLAISTALASGEELIVAGVTYTPAEADTTANAQATALKTALEADEDVNATYTITRNNGTLTFTEKSGHYGAGAPEVDDSDLVTGVVAEETTTAGVTPSSPITVTATSIYDSNESDTASITVA
;
A
#
# COMPACT_ATOMS: atom_id res chain seq x y z
N MET A 1 77.61 -49.02 46.94
CA MET A 1 78.76 -49.59 46.22
C MET A 1 78.20 -50.48 45.10
N ALA A 2 78.61 -50.27 43.83
CA ALA A 2 78.36 -51.06 42.59
C ALA A 2 76.89 -51.28 42.14
N ILE A 3 76.33 -50.67 41.08
CA ILE A 3 76.54 -50.69 39.60
C ILE A 3 76.11 -51.99 38.86
N LYS A 4 74.95 -51.86 38.17
CA LYS A 4 74.48 -52.40 36.85
C LYS A 4 74.81 -53.84 36.41
N LYS A 5 73.77 -54.57 35.95
CA LYS A 5 73.39 -54.70 34.51
C LYS A 5 72.17 -55.62 34.31
N GLY A 6 71.07 -55.05 33.84
CA GLY A 6 70.16 -55.77 32.96
C GLY A 6 70.70 -55.71 31.53
N THR A 7 70.63 -56.83 30.80
CA THR A 7 70.59 -56.87 29.33
C THR A 7 70.25 -58.29 28.88
N LEU A 8 69.05 -58.47 28.32
CA LEU A 8 68.77 -59.53 27.35
C LEU A 8 69.28 -59.03 25.99
N LYS A 9 70.14 -59.81 25.32
CA LYS A 9 70.56 -59.58 23.94
C LYS A 9 69.54 -60.26 23.02
N ALA A 10 68.47 -59.55 22.64
CA ALA A 10 67.58 -60.00 21.58
C ALA A 10 68.20 -59.63 20.22
N VAL A 11 68.18 -60.55 19.27
CA VAL A 11 68.75 -60.36 17.92
C VAL A 11 67.65 -60.12 16.87
N ASN A 12 66.37 -60.27 17.24
CA ASN A 12 65.23 -60.01 16.37
C ASN A 12 64.03 -59.44 17.16
N ASP A 13 63.22 -58.58 16.53
CA ASP A 13 62.12 -57.84 17.17
C ASP A 13 61.00 -58.76 17.72
N ALA A 14 60.89 -59.98 17.20
CA ALA A 14 59.91 -60.98 17.65
C ALA A 14 60.20 -61.56 19.06
N GLU A 15 61.47 -61.61 19.49
CA GLU A 15 61.84 -62.11 20.83
C GLU A 15 61.64 -61.05 21.93
N LEU A 16 61.71 -59.76 21.57
CA LEU A 16 61.40 -58.67 22.48
C LEU A 16 59.87 -58.54 22.68
N LEU A 17 59.09 -58.82 21.63
CA LEU A 17 57.62 -58.84 21.68
C LEU A 17 57.06 -60.01 22.51
N SER A 18 57.63 -61.22 22.41
CA SER A 18 57.10 -62.40 23.12
C SER A 18 57.27 -62.35 24.65
N TYR A 19 58.31 -61.64 25.12
CA TYR A 19 58.55 -61.41 26.54
C TYR A 19 57.54 -60.44 27.15
N ILE A 20 57.11 -59.43 26.39
CA ILE A 20 56.13 -58.43 26.84
C ILE A 20 54.70 -59.02 26.84
N ILE A 21 54.38 -59.90 25.88
CA ILE A 21 53.05 -60.54 25.76
C ILE A 21 52.75 -61.53 26.90
N ASN A 22 53.75 -62.23 27.43
CA ASN A 22 53.53 -63.33 28.38
C ASN A 22 53.50 -62.93 29.87
N VAL A 23 53.79 -61.68 30.22
CA VAL A 23 53.98 -61.27 31.63
C VAL A 23 52.74 -60.57 32.21
N THR A 24 51.75 -60.17 31.41
CA THR A 24 50.54 -59.50 31.94
C THR A 24 49.28 -59.86 31.13
N PRO A 25 48.31 -60.61 31.69
CA PRO A 25 47.08 -60.99 30.98
C PRO A 25 46.07 -59.84 30.79
N GLU A 26 46.35 -58.65 31.32
CA GLU A 26 45.38 -57.55 31.46
C GLU A 26 45.48 -56.49 30.35
N LEU A 27 46.39 -56.64 29.38
CA LEU A 27 46.58 -55.66 28.28
C LEU A 27 46.17 -56.18 26.89
N ARG A 28 45.38 -57.27 26.83
CA ARG A 28 44.82 -57.74 25.54
C ARG A 28 43.60 -56.94 25.06
N GLU A 29 43.05 -56.07 25.91
CA GLU A 29 41.96 -55.15 25.56
C GLU A 29 42.44 -53.73 25.20
N GLU A 30 43.74 -53.43 25.35
CA GLU A 30 44.27 -52.07 25.21
C GLU A 30 45.58 -52.00 24.42
N ILE A 31 45.73 -52.88 23.42
CA ILE A 31 46.57 -52.61 22.25
C ILE A 31 45.64 -52.17 21.14
N ASP A 32 45.31 -50.88 21.16
CA ASP A 32 44.74 -50.17 20.02
C ASP A 32 45.83 -50.04 18.95
N LEU A 33 46.02 -51.13 18.19
CA LEU A 33 46.45 -51.00 16.80
C LEU A 33 45.38 -50.13 16.14
N PRO A 34 45.71 -49.05 15.42
CA PRO A 34 44.71 -48.25 14.72
C PRO A 34 43.96 -49.18 13.74
N VAL A 35 42.80 -49.66 14.16
CA VAL A 35 41.92 -50.51 13.37
C VAL A 35 41.34 -49.60 12.30
N GLN A 36 41.33 -50.05 11.05
CA GLN A 36 40.67 -49.34 9.96
C GLN A 36 39.25 -48.91 10.41
N GLY A 37 39.01 -47.59 10.46
CA GLY A 37 37.67 -47.05 10.62
C GLY A 37 37.28 -46.57 12.02
N GLU A 38 38.18 -45.95 12.79
CA GLU A 38 37.71 -45.13 13.92
C GLU A 38 36.80 -44.00 13.41
N SER A 39 35.52 -44.18 13.73
CA SER A 39 34.32 -43.39 13.39
C SER A 39 34.10 -43.05 11.91
N ILE A 40 33.99 -44.07 11.04
CA ILE A 40 33.14 -43.88 9.85
C ILE A 40 31.73 -43.64 10.37
N ALA A 41 31.21 -42.43 10.17
CA ALA A 41 29.84 -42.11 10.55
C ALA A 41 28.87 -43.13 9.93
N PRO A 42 27.84 -43.58 10.68
CA PRO A 42 26.90 -44.58 10.16
C PRO A 42 26.24 -44.08 8.88
N ILE A 43 26.04 -45.00 7.94
CA ILE A 43 25.48 -44.73 6.61
C ILE A 43 24.17 -43.92 6.76
N GLY A 44 24.10 -42.77 6.09
CA GLY A 44 22.92 -41.90 6.09
C GLY A 44 22.96 -40.70 7.06
N LYS A 45 23.99 -40.56 7.91
CA LYS A 45 24.18 -39.32 8.67
C LYS A 45 24.85 -38.24 7.81
N ILE A 46 24.39 -37.00 7.96
CA ILE A 46 25.05 -35.82 7.36
C ILE A 46 26.41 -35.65 8.06
N ILE A 47 27.50 -35.76 7.30
CA ILE A 47 28.86 -35.60 7.79
C ILE A 47 29.27 -34.14 7.60
N ILE A 48 29.37 -33.39 8.69
CA ILE A 48 29.78 -31.96 8.68
C ILE A 48 31.27 -31.80 9.03
N ASN A 49 31.90 -32.84 9.57
CA ASN A 49 33.26 -32.76 10.08
C ASN A 49 34.30 -33.00 8.97
N ASN A 50 35.15 -32.00 8.71
CA ASN A 50 36.37 -32.11 7.91
C ASN A 50 37.52 -32.70 8.76
N SER A 51 37.32 -33.89 9.34
CA SER A 51 38.37 -34.60 10.08
C SER A 51 39.39 -35.18 9.09
N ARG A 52 40.68 -34.85 9.30
CA ARG A 52 41.76 -35.36 8.45
C ARG A 52 42.00 -36.84 8.75
N TYR A 53 41.61 -37.72 7.82
CA TYR A 53 41.87 -39.16 7.95
C TYR A 53 43.31 -39.48 7.56
N ARG A 54 44.01 -40.26 8.41
CA ARG A 54 45.30 -40.86 8.04
C ARG A 54 45.04 -42.06 7.12
N ASN A 55 45.98 -42.31 6.23
CA ASN A 55 45.95 -43.46 5.35
C ASN A 55 46.09 -44.75 6.16
N ALA A 56 45.31 -45.75 5.78
CA ALA A 56 45.20 -47.00 6.52
C ALA A 56 46.44 -47.90 6.39
N PHE A 57 47.30 -47.69 5.39
CA PHE A 57 48.42 -48.57 5.07
C PHE A 57 49.79 -47.91 5.28
N ILE A 58 49.91 -46.62 4.98
CA ILE A 58 51.15 -45.85 5.11
C ILE A 58 50.94 -44.63 6.00
N ASN A 59 52.02 -44.13 6.62
CA ASN A 59 51.98 -42.94 7.49
C ASN A 59 51.83 -41.63 6.68
N THR A 60 50.70 -41.45 6.00
CA THR A 60 50.31 -40.25 5.24
C THR A 60 48.84 -39.88 5.50
N ILE A 61 48.36 -38.77 4.93
CA ILE A 61 46.94 -38.35 4.97
C ILE A 61 46.18 -38.81 3.72
N ASN A 62 44.88 -39.08 3.87
CA ASN A 62 44.00 -39.33 2.72
C ASN A 62 43.63 -38.01 2.04
N LEU A 63 43.64 -38.00 0.71
CA LEU A 63 43.21 -36.87 -0.11
C LEU A 63 41.70 -36.95 -0.41
N ILE A 64 41.09 -35.80 -0.69
CA ILE A 64 39.76 -35.74 -1.30
C ILE A 64 39.90 -36.24 -2.74
N GLY A 65 39.13 -37.27 -3.10
CA GLY A 65 39.25 -37.92 -4.41
C GLY A 65 38.32 -37.36 -5.50
N LEU A 66 37.28 -36.62 -5.12
CA LEU A 66 36.34 -35.98 -6.04
C LEU A 66 35.59 -34.84 -5.34
N THR A 67 35.62 -33.66 -5.95
CA THR A 67 34.74 -32.54 -5.58
C THR A 67 33.59 -32.49 -6.57
N VAL A 68 32.35 -32.60 -6.09
CA VAL A 68 31.14 -32.51 -6.93
C VAL A 68 30.49 -31.15 -6.73
N ILE A 69 30.54 -30.31 -7.75
CA ILE A 69 29.83 -29.03 -7.78
C ILE A 69 28.45 -29.29 -8.39
N LYS A 70 27.39 -28.96 -7.65
CA LYS A 70 26.00 -29.13 -8.12
C LYS A 70 25.41 -27.78 -8.44
N ARG A 71 24.96 -27.62 -9.68
CA ARG A 71 24.17 -26.47 -10.12
C ARG A 71 22.69 -26.83 -10.11
N ASN A 72 21.86 -25.96 -9.54
CA ASN A 72 20.42 -26.03 -9.68
C ASN A 72 19.98 -25.06 -10.78
N GLY A 73 19.76 -25.56 -11.99
CA GLY A 73 19.15 -24.77 -13.05
C GLY A 73 17.64 -24.77 -12.87
N TRP A 74 17.06 -23.59 -12.70
CA TRP A 74 15.61 -23.43 -12.60
C TRP A 74 15.11 -22.47 -13.67
N ASP A 75 14.00 -22.83 -14.30
CA ASP A 75 13.34 -22.01 -15.30
C ASP A 75 12.01 -21.51 -14.76
N ASN A 76 11.73 -20.23 -15.02
CA ASN A 76 10.51 -19.59 -14.56
C ASN A 76 9.30 -20.13 -15.34
N PRO A 77 8.30 -20.76 -14.66
CA PRO A 77 7.08 -21.23 -15.32
C PRO A 77 6.22 -20.08 -15.87
N TRP A 78 6.41 -18.85 -15.38
CA TRP A 78 5.66 -17.65 -15.77
C TRP A 78 6.40 -16.83 -16.83
N SER A 79 7.03 -17.50 -17.80
CA SER A 79 7.72 -16.80 -18.89
C SER A 79 6.81 -15.95 -19.79
N PHE A 80 5.49 -16.14 -19.71
CA PHE A 80 4.48 -15.41 -20.48
C PHE A 80 4.23 -13.97 -19.98
N THR A 81 4.72 -13.61 -18.78
CA THR A 81 4.51 -12.27 -18.17
C THR A 81 5.24 -11.18 -18.94
N LYS A 82 6.35 -11.54 -19.60
CA LYS A 82 7.15 -10.62 -20.42
C LYS A 82 6.42 -10.20 -21.68
N ARG A 83 6.36 -8.88 -21.92
CA ARG A 83 5.73 -8.27 -23.09
C ARG A 83 6.71 -7.79 -24.15
N GLY A 84 7.87 -7.31 -23.73
CA GLY A 84 8.87 -6.79 -24.65
C GLY A 84 9.96 -6.01 -23.95
N ASN A 85 10.62 -5.14 -24.71
CA ASN A 85 11.78 -4.41 -24.24
C ASN A 85 11.61 -2.90 -24.43
N LEU A 86 12.11 -2.11 -23.49
CA LEU A 86 12.14 -0.65 -23.55
C LEU A 86 13.60 -0.18 -23.74
N ARG A 87 13.89 0.54 -24.83
CA ARG A 87 15.26 1.04 -25.09
C ARG A 87 15.50 2.46 -24.58
N PHE A 88 14.50 3.31 -24.73
CA PHE A 88 14.58 4.73 -24.44
C PHE A 88 13.28 5.19 -23.81
N GLY A 89 13.38 6.21 -22.94
CA GLY A 89 12.25 6.71 -22.16
C GLY A 89 12.04 5.92 -20.87
N GLN A 90 11.37 6.55 -19.90
CA GLN A 90 11.12 5.96 -18.59
C GLN A 90 9.68 5.42 -18.45
N GLN A 91 8.78 5.84 -19.33
CA GLN A 91 7.35 5.59 -19.23
C GLN A 91 6.83 4.87 -20.47
N ILE A 92 5.92 3.92 -20.25
CA ILE A 92 5.14 3.23 -21.27
C ILE A 92 3.70 3.68 -21.10
N ARG A 93 3.05 4.04 -22.21
CA ARG A 93 1.66 4.48 -22.20
C ARG A 93 0.78 3.45 -22.88
N GLU A 94 -0.21 2.96 -22.14
CA GLU A 94 -1.36 2.28 -22.70
C GLU A 94 -2.44 3.30 -23.06
N LEU A 95 -3.07 3.09 -24.21
CA LEU A 95 -4.20 3.88 -24.66
C LEU A 95 -5.23 2.93 -25.26
N VAL A 96 -6.44 2.97 -24.71
CA VAL A 96 -7.56 2.14 -25.16
C VAL A 96 -8.74 3.04 -25.50
N LEU A 97 -9.38 2.72 -26.63
CA LEU A 97 -10.61 3.35 -27.08
C LEU A 97 -11.79 2.45 -26.67
N ASP A 98 -12.78 3.01 -25.97
CA ASP A 98 -14.05 2.32 -25.73
C ASP A 98 -15.01 2.54 -26.93
N LEU A 99 -16.16 1.88 -26.89
CA LEU A 99 -17.22 2.06 -27.88
C LEU A 99 -17.73 3.51 -27.89
N CYS A 100 -18.14 3.97 -29.07
CA CYS A 100 -18.81 5.26 -29.23
C CYS A 100 -20.24 5.20 -28.67
N ASN A 101 -20.75 6.36 -28.29
CA ASN A 101 -22.14 6.52 -27.89
C ASN A 101 -23.07 6.39 -29.11
N VAL A 102 -24.23 5.77 -28.91
CA VAL A 102 -25.27 5.64 -29.93
C VAL A 102 -26.26 6.79 -29.78
N TYR A 103 -26.67 7.37 -30.89
CA TYR A 103 -27.66 8.44 -30.93
C TYR A 103 -28.83 8.03 -31.83
N ASP A 104 -30.06 8.33 -31.40
CA ASP A 104 -31.26 8.03 -32.18
C ASP A 104 -31.43 9.04 -33.32
N TYR A 105 -31.69 8.54 -34.53
CA TYR A 105 -31.96 9.37 -35.69
C TYR A 105 -33.25 10.19 -35.51
N ASN A 106 -34.33 9.59 -35.00
CA ASN A 106 -35.63 10.25 -34.94
C ASN A 106 -35.66 11.39 -33.92
N ALA A 107 -35.00 11.21 -32.78
CA ALA A 107 -34.87 12.24 -31.75
C ALA A 107 -34.04 13.44 -32.24
N ASN A 108 -33.09 13.22 -33.14
CA ASN A 108 -32.18 14.24 -33.65
C ASN A 108 -32.57 14.81 -35.02
N PHE A 109 -33.67 14.34 -35.61
CA PHE A 109 -34.08 14.79 -36.94
C PHE A 109 -34.45 16.28 -36.99
N SER A 110 -35.03 16.81 -35.92
CA SER A 110 -35.37 18.23 -35.78
C SER A 110 -34.16 19.11 -35.48
N ASP A 111 -33.11 18.52 -34.88
CA ASP A 111 -31.90 19.24 -34.49
C ASP A 111 -30.91 19.27 -35.65
N LYS A 112 -31.14 20.23 -36.55
CA LYS A 112 -30.30 20.44 -37.74
C LYS A 112 -28.93 21.02 -37.41
N ASP A 113 -28.71 21.52 -36.20
CA ASP A 113 -27.47 22.20 -35.81
C ASP A 113 -26.50 21.28 -35.07
N ARG A 114 -26.94 20.07 -34.69
CA ARG A 114 -26.14 19.03 -34.03
C ARG A 114 -24.82 18.68 -34.74
N PHE A 115 -24.70 18.89 -36.05
CA PHE A 115 -23.43 18.67 -36.77
C PHE A 115 -22.31 19.65 -36.36
N LEU A 116 -22.66 20.77 -35.73
CA LEU A 116 -21.72 21.73 -35.17
C LEU A 116 -21.12 21.24 -33.84
N GLU A 117 -21.81 20.32 -33.15
CA GLU A 117 -21.32 19.74 -31.90
C GLU A 117 -20.20 18.73 -32.19
N THR A 118 -19.05 18.97 -31.58
CA THR A 118 -17.91 18.04 -31.68
C THR A 118 -18.03 16.98 -30.59
N VAL A 119 -18.19 15.71 -30.98
CA VAL A 119 -18.18 14.58 -30.05
C VAL A 119 -16.77 14.02 -29.95
N VAL A 120 -16.19 14.06 -28.75
CA VAL A 120 -14.84 13.53 -28.48
C VAL A 120 -14.93 12.00 -28.27
N PRO A 121 -14.00 11.20 -28.82
CA PRO A 121 -13.93 9.76 -28.54
C PRO A 121 -13.66 9.45 -27.06
N ASN A 122 -14.24 8.36 -26.57
CA ASN A 122 -13.96 7.84 -25.24
C ASN A 122 -12.56 7.18 -25.23
N VAL A 123 -11.57 7.92 -24.75
CA VAL A 123 -10.17 7.45 -24.65
C VAL A 123 -9.79 7.30 -23.19
N LEU A 124 -9.27 6.14 -22.82
CA LEU A 124 -8.63 5.92 -21.53
C LEU A 124 -7.14 5.71 -21.73
N ASN A 125 -6.34 6.29 -20.84
CA ASN A 125 -4.91 6.11 -20.83
C ASN A 125 -4.42 5.65 -19.46
N TYR A 126 -3.31 4.91 -19.46
CA TYR A 126 -2.61 4.53 -18.26
C TYR A 126 -1.11 4.54 -18.53
N LEU A 127 -0.33 4.95 -17.54
CA LEU A 127 1.12 5.09 -17.64
C LEU A 127 1.79 4.07 -16.72
N HIS A 128 2.74 3.32 -17.27
CA HIS A 128 3.62 2.41 -16.55
C HIS A 128 5.00 3.01 -16.52
N GLU A 129 5.69 2.93 -15.38
CA GLU A 129 7.01 3.54 -15.20
C GLU A 129 8.04 2.49 -14.79
N VAL A 130 9.32 2.74 -15.11
CA VAL A 130 10.42 1.91 -14.62
C VAL A 130 10.47 1.99 -13.10
N ASN A 131 10.11 0.88 -12.45
CA ASN A 131 10.07 0.74 -10.98
C ASN A 131 11.13 -0.24 -10.44
N PHE A 132 11.74 -1.04 -11.30
CA PHE A 132 12.76 -2.00 -10.90
C PHE A 132 14.12 -1.60 -11.45
N GLN A 133 15.01 -1.18 -10.56
CA GLN A 133 16.40 -0.85 -10.88
C GLN A 133 17.31 -1.49 -9.83
N LYS A 134 17.71 -2.74 -10.07
CA LYS A 134 18.49 -3.53 -9.11
C LYS A 134 19.74 -4.09 -9.77
N PHE A 135 20.71 -4.45 -8.94
CA PHE A 135 21.90 -5.15 -9.39
C PHE A 135 22.23 -6.29 -8.42
N TYR A 136 22.81 -7.35 -8.97
CA TYR A 136 23.30 -8.51 -8.22
C TYR A 136 24.81 -8.49 -8.25
N GLN A 137 25.44 -8.76 -7.11
CA GLN A 137 26.90 -8.73 -7.00
C GLN A 137 27.43 -10.01 -6.36
N THR A 138 28.56 -10.48 -6.85
CA THR A 138 29.36 -11.52 -6.21
C THR A 138 30.84 -11.25 -6.44
N THR A 139 31.69 -11.74 -5.54
CA THR A 139 33.14 -11.52 -5.61
C THR A 139 33.85 -12.86 -5.67
N THR A 140 34.76 -13.03 -6.61
CA THR A 140 35.59 -14.23 -6.76
C THR A 140 37.06 -13.89 -6.57
N SER A 141 37.81 -14.70 -5.82
CA SER A 141 39.27 -14.57 -5.70
C SER A 141 39.96 -15.85 -6.15
N ASP A 142 40.55 -15.83 -7.34
CA ASP A 142 41.18 -17.01 -7.94
C ASP A 142 42.33 -17.52 -7.07
N SER A 143 43.13 -16.60 -6.51
CA SER A 143 44.30 -16.95 -5.70
C SER A 143 43.96 -17.64 -4.38
N GLN A 144 42.86 -17.23 -3.73
CA GLN A 144 42.40 -17.84 -2.49
C GLN A 144 41.60 -19.11 -2.76
N LEU A 145 40.74 -19.11 -3.79
CA LEU A 145 39.92 -20.26 -4.16
C LEU A 145 40.77 -21.42 -4.68
N ALA A 146 41.90 -21.16 -5.34
CA ALA A 146 42.81 -22.21 -5.80
C ALA A 146 43.31 -23.14 -4.67
N MET A 147 43.34 -22.68 -3.41
CA MET A 147 43.73 -23.52 -2.27
C MET A 147 42.68 -24.57 -1.89
N ALA A 148 41.43 -24.40 -2.34
CA ALA A 148 40.32 -25.30 -2.03
C ALA A 148 40.16 -26.44 -3.05
N PHE A 149 40.79 -26.34 -4.23
CA PHE A 149 40.65 -27.31 -5.31
C PHE A 149 41.96 -28.06 -5.57
N ASP A 150 41.84 -29.34 -5.93
CA ASP A 150 42.94 -30.22 -6.33
C ASP A 150 43.24 -30.17 -7.83
N THR A 151 42.27 -29.68 -8.61
CA THR A 151 42.30 -29.59 -10.08
C THR A 151 41.90 -28.19 -10.54
N GLU A 152 42.56 -27.70 -11.59
CA GLU A 152 42.26 -26.39 -12.18
C GLU A 152 40.84 -26.36 -12.78
N GLY A 153 40.36 -27.48 -13.32
CA GLY A 153 39.01 -27.61 -13.85
C GLY A 153 37.92 -27.39 -12.80
N GLY A 154 38.09 -27.89 -11.58
CA GLY A 154 37.14 -27.69 -10.48
C GLY A 154 37.06 -26.23 -10.04
N LEU A 155 38.18 -25.51 -10.10
CA LEU A 155 38.23 -24.06 -9.82
C LEU A 155 37.41 -23.26 -10.85
N TYR A 156 37.61 -23.51 -12.15
CA TYR A 156 36.85 -22.82 -13.20
C TYR A 156 35.35 -23.13 -13.13
N GLU A 157 34.97 -24.39 -12.91
CA GLU A 157 33.55 -24.76 -12.77
C GLU A 157 32.89 -24.05 -11.59
N PHE A 158 33.61 -23.86 -10.48
CA PHE A 158 33.11 -23.11 -9.32
C PHE A 158 32.96 -21.62 -9.62
N ILE A 159 33.93 -21.01 -10.31
CA ILE A 159 33.87 -19.60 -10.71
C ILE A 159 32.69 -19.37 -11.68
N ASP A 160 32.54 -20.22 -12.69
CA ASP A 160 31.42 -20.16 -13.65
C ASP A 160 30.07 -20.36 -12.95
N ALA A 161 29.97 -21.30 -12.01
CA ALA A 161 28.78 -21.49 -11.20
C ALA A 161 28.50 -20.27 -10.31
N SER A 162 29.55 -19.63 -9.81
CA SER A 162 29.43 -18.43 -8.97
C SER A 162 28.91 -17.23 -9.77
N ILE A 163 29.34 -17.06 -11.02
CA ILE A 163 28.80 -16.03 -11.92
C ILE A 163 27.38 -16.40 -12.35
N GLY A 164 27.13 -17.68 -12.64
CA GLY A 164 25.82 -18.22 -13.02
C GLY A 164 24.73 -17.97 -11.98
N MET A 165 25.08 -17.94 -10.68
CA MET A 165 24.12 -17.68 -9.59
C MET A 165 23.42 -16.32 -9.72
N LEU A 166 24.09 -15.31 -10.31
CA LEU A 166 23.52 -13.98 -10.50
C LEU A 166 22.29 -14.02 -11.41
N PHE A 167 22.37 -14.84 -12.47
CA PHE A 167 21.27 -15.01 -13.42
C PHE A 167 20.12 -15.82 -12.83
N GLU A 168 20.42 -16.89 -12.09
CA GLU A 168 19.38 -17.69 -11.43
C GLU A 168 18.66 -16.86 -10.36
N SER A 169 19.40 -16.02 -9.62
CA SER A 169 18.81 -15.09 -8.65
C SER A 169 17.83 -14.13 -9.31
N LEU A 170 18.23 -13.48 -10.43
CA LEU A 170 17.33 -12.61 -11.16
C LEU A 170 16.08 -13.35 -11.66
N LYS A 171 16.22 -14.58 -12.19
CA LYS A 171 15.06 -15.36 -12.65
C LYS A 171 14.07 -15.64 -11.52
N TYR A 172 14.58 -16.04 -10.36
CA TYR A 172 13.76 -16.31 -9.18
C TYR A 172 13.10 -15.05 -8.64
N ASP A 173 13.86 -13.95 -8.52
CA ASP A 173 13.35 -12.67 -8.04
C ASP A 173 12.27 -12.09 -8.98
N THR A 174 12.40 -12.32 -10.30
CA THR A 174 11.35 -11.96 -11.28
C THR A 174 10.05 -12.70 -11.01
N TYR A 175 10.13 -14.02 -10.83
CA TYR A 175 8.97 -14.85 -10.54
C TYR A 175 8.26 -14.42 -9.23
N LEU A 176 9.04 -14.09 -8.20
CA LEU A 176 8.50 -13.59 -6.93
C LEU A 176 7.78 -12.25 -7.09
N VAL A 177 8.33 -11.32 -7.88
CA VAL A 177 7.70 -10.01 -8.14
C VAL A 177 6.38 -10.20 -8.89
N ASP A 178 6.37 -10.99 -9.97
CA ASP A 178 5.15 -11.23 -10.76
C ASP A 178 4.07 -11.88 -9.89
N LYS A 179 4.45 -12.84 -9.03
CA LYS A 179 3.57 -13.47 -8.04
C LYS A 179 3.03 -12.47 -7.03
N TYR A 180 3.89 -11.61 -6.49
CA TYR A 180 3.50 -10.55 -5.55
C TYR A 180 2.49 -9.58 -6.16
N GLN A 181 2.72 -9.14 -7.41
CA GLN A 181 1.79 -8.25 -8.10
C GLN A 181 0.40 -8.85 -8.29
N LEU A 182 0.34 -10.13 -8.70
CA LEU A 182 -0.92 -10.83 -8.83
C LEU A 182 -1.67 -10.89 -7.49
N CYS A 183 -0.99 -11.33 -6.43
CA CYS A 183 -1.58 -11.47 -5.11
C CYS A 183 -2.02 -10.12 -4.53
N ARG A 184 -1.21 -9.07 -4.69
CA ARG A 184 -1.56 -7.72 -4.22
C ARG A 184 -2.80 -7.17 -4.94
N ARG A 185 -2.89 -7.34 -6.26
CA ARG A 185 -4.06 -6.92 -7.05
C ARG A 185 -5.35 -7.64 -6.63
N ILE A 186 -5.25 -8.91 -6.23
CA ILE A 186 -6.37 -9.69 -5.69
C ILE A 186 -6.78 -9.15 -4.32
N VAL A 187 -5.82 -8.93 -3.42
CA VAL A 187 -6.05 -8.39 -2.06
C VAL A 187 -6.64 -6.98 -2.09
N ASP A 188 -6.22 -6.14 -3.05
CA ASP A 188 -6.75 -4.80 -3.26
C ASP A 188 -8.17 -4.81 -3.86
N GLY A 189 -8.72 -5.98 -4.22
CA GLY A 189 -10.07 -6.09 -4.79
C GLY A 189 -10.17 -5.54 -6.22
N THR A 190 -9.04 -5.32 -6.88
CA THR A 190 -9.00 -4.77 -8.25
C THR A 190 -9.23 -5.83 -9.33
N VAL A 191 -9.02 -7.10 -8.98
CA VAL A 191 -9.36 -8.25 -9.82
C VAL A 191 -10.79 -8.69 -9.50
N THR A 192 -11.56 -9.03 -10.53
CA THR A 192 -12.95 -9.43 -10.30
C THR A 192 -13.06 -10.77 -9.61
N SER A 193 -13.59 -10.76 -8.38
CA SER A 193 -13.71 -11.94 -7.53
C SER A 193 -15.00 -12.71 -7.80
N VAL A 194 -14.89 -14.01 -8.02
CA VAL A 194 -16.02 -14.90 -8.25
C VAL A 194 -16.03 -16.02 -7.23
N LYS A 195 -17.15 -16.14 -6.49
CA LYS A 195 -17.37 -17.23 -5.54
C LYS A 195 -17.70 -18.54 -6.24
N ILE A 196 -16.98 -19.60 -5.88
CA ILE A 196 -17.40 -20.98 -6.13
C ILE A 196 -18.22 -21.46 -4.92
N SER A 197 -19.54 -21.46 -5.07
CA SER A 197 -20.44 -21.92 -4.00
C SER A 197 -20.17 -23.38 -3.63
N ASN A 198 -20.14 -23.69 -2.33
CA ASN A 198 -20.00 -25.05 -1.80
C ASN A 198 -18.72 -25.78 -2.28
N TYR A 199 -17.57 -25.10 -2.27
CA TYR A 199 -16.30 -25.66 -2.74
C TYR A 199 -16.03 -27.05 -2.17
N ALA A 200 -16.14 -27.24 -0.85
CA ALA A 200 -15.85 -28.51 -0.17
C ALA A 200 -16.70 -29.71 -0.62
N THR A 201 -17.97 -29.49 -1.02
CA THR A 201 -18.88 -30.59 -1.40
C THR A 201 -18.98 -30.80 -2.91
N LEU A 202 -18.58 -29.81 -3.71
CA LEU A 202 -18.62 -29.93 -5.16
C LEU A 202 -17.54 -30.89 -5.66
N THR A 203 -17.92 -31.71 -6.64
CA THR A 203 -16.96 -32.56 -7.37
C THR A 203 -15.97 -31.68 -8.16
N PRO A 204 -14.71 -32.11 -8.36
CA PRO A 204 -13.74 -31.39 -9.19
C PRO A 204 -14.29 -31.03 -10.58
N ARG A 205 -15.10 -31.93 -11.18
CA ARG A 205 -15.77 -31.69 -12.47
C ARG A 205 -16.70 -30.49 -12.47
N GLN A 206 -17.51 -30.33 -11.41
CA GLN A 206 -18.41 -29.19 -11.27
C GLN A 206 -17.64 -27.89 -11.05
N ARG A 207 -16.53 -27.93 -10.29
CA ARG A 207 -15.64 -26.77 -10.10
C ARG A 207 -15.03 -26.32 -11.44
N VAL A 208 -14.48 -27.26 -12.21
CA VAL A 208 -13.93 -26.99 -13.56
C VAL A 208 -15.00 -26.46 -14.51
N ALA A 209 -16.22 -27.04 -14.51
CA ALA A 209 -17.32 -26.56 -15.35
C ALA A 209 -17.73 -25.11 -15.02
N PHE A 210 -17.72 -24.75 -13.74
CA PHE A 210 -17.98 -23.38 -13.29
C PHE A 210 -16.90 -22.41 -13.79
N MET A 211 -15.62 -22.74 -13.62
CA MET A 211 -14.51 -21.91 -14.12
C MET A 211 -14.55 -21.76 -15.65
N LYS A 212 -14.84 -22.84 -16.38
CA LYS A 212 -15.03 -22.82 -17.84
C LYS A 212 -16.14 -21.88 -18.28
N ASN A 213 -17.23 -21.76 -17.52
CA ASN A 213 -18.30 -20.81 -17.83
C ASN A 213 -17.78 -19.37 -17.88
N TYR A 214 -16.91 -18.98 -16.95
CA TYR A 214 -16.31 -17.65 -16.92
C TYR A 214 -15.29 -17.46 -18.04
N SER A 215 -14.45 -18.46 -18.34
CA SER A 215 -13.58 -18.45 -19.52
C SER A 215 -14.36 -18.20 -20.82
N ASN A 216 -15.51 -18.86 -21.00
CA ASN A 216 -16.39 -18.64 -22.14
C ASN A 216 -16.98 -17.22 -22.13
N LYS A 217 -17.43 -16.70 -20.98
CA LYS A 217 -17.96 -15.33 -20.88
C LYS A 217 -16.91 -14.27 -21.24
N MET A 218 -15.65 -14.46 -20.88
CA MET A 218 -14.56 -13.54 -21.21
C MET A 218 -14.30 -13.43 -22.72
N THR A 219 -14.71 -14.42 -23.52
CA THR A 219 -14.62 -14.31 -25.00
C THR A 219 -15.62 -13.34 -25.60
N PHE A 220 -16.65 -12.96 -24.85
CA PHE A 220 -17.61 -11.96 -25.27
C PHE A 220 -17.23 -10.60 -24.69
N ARG A 221 -17.45 -9.57 -25.50
CA ARG A 221 -17.12 -8.20 -25.12
C ARG A 221 -18.00 -7.77 -23.95
N SER A 222 -17.41 -7.50 -22.80
CA SER A 222 -18.12 -7.06 -21.59
C SER A 222 -17.26 -6.11 -20.75
N PRO A 223 -17.88 -5.23 -19.95
CA PRO A 223 -17.15 -4.32 -19.04
C PRO A 223 -16.86 -4.95 -17.67
N ASN A 224 -17.25 -6.20 -17.45
CA ASN A 224 -17.40 -6.78 -16.11
C ASN A 224 -16.11 -7.38 -15.54
N TYR A 225 -15.03 -7.47 -16.31
CA TYR A 225 -13.85 -8.26 -15.95
C TYR A 225 -12.56 -7.45 -15.87
N ASN A 226 -12.64 -6.12 -16.04
CA ASN A 226 -11.52 -5.22 -15.88
C ASN A 226 -11.88 -4.07 -14.91
N PRO A 227 -10.90 -3.53 -14.17
CA PRO A 227 -11.15 -2.39 -13.27
C PRO A 227 -11.63 -1.14 -14.01
N ALA A 228 -11.16 -0.91 -15.23
CA ALA A 228 -11.51 0.28 -16.01
C ALA A 228 -12.92 0.27 -16.62
N GLY A 229 -13.67 -0.83 -16.51
CA GLY A 229 -15.02 -0.97 -17.07
C GLY A 229 -15.07 -0.93 -18.61
N VAL A 230 -13.94 -1.17 -19.28
CA VAL A 230 -13.86 -1.15 -20.75
C VAL A 230 -14.49 -2.40 -21.32
N ARG A 231 -15.25 -2.25 -22.40
CA ARG A 231 -15.84 -3.38 -23.10
C ARG A 231 -14.77 -4.13 -23.91
N LYS A 232 -14.10 -5.11 -23.28
CA LYS A 232 -13.05 -5.93 -23.90
C LYS A 232 -13.40 -7.41 -23.92
N ALA A 233 -12.96 -8.11 -24.96
CA ALA A 233 -13.08 -9.56 -25.11
C ALA A 233 -11.68 -10.17 -25.17
N THR A 234 -11.48 -11.33 -24.52
CA THR A 234 -10.21 -12.06 -24.51
C THR A 234 -10.41 -13.43 -25.16
N ARG A 235 -9.68 -13.71 -26.23
CA ARG A 235 -9.74 -15.00 -26.92
C ARG A 235 -9.17 -16.12 -26.05
N PHE A 236 -9.60 -17.37 -26.26
CA PHE A 236 -9.10 -18.51 -25.48
C PHE A 236 -7.57 -18.66 -25.53
N GLU A 237 -6.95 -18.44 -26.69
CA GLU A 237 -5.49 -18.49 -26.89
C GLU A 237 -4.70 -17.43 -26.10
N ASP A 238 -5.37 -16.35 -25.73
CA ASP A 238 -4.83 -15.24 -24.94
C ASP A 238 -5.28 -15.30 -23.48
N GLN A 239 -6.07 -16.30 -23.09
CA GLN A 239 -6.39 -16.53 -21.68
C GLN A 239 -5.32 -17.42 -21.05
N MET A 240 -4.84 -17.00 -19.88
CA MET A 240 -3.93 -17.76 -19.03
C MET A 240 -4.65 -18.12 -17.73
N LEU A 241 -4.80 -19.42 -17.49
CA LEU A 241 -5.28 -19.98 -16.24
C LEU A 241 -4.07 -20.28 -15.35
N ILE A 242 -3.92 -19.51 -14.27
CA ILE A 242 -2.94 -19.77 -13.22
C ILE A 242 -3.65 -20.56 -12.12
N MET A 243 -3.16 -21.76 -11.81
CA MET A 243 -3.79 -22.64 -10.83
C MET A 243 -2.78 -23.15 -9.80
N ASN A 244 -3.24 -23.33 -8.57
CA ASN A 244 -2.42 -23.92 -7.52
C ASN A 244 -2.16 -25.42 -7.78
N THR A 245 -1.11 -25.97 -7.17
CA THR A 245 -0.74 -27.39 -7.37
C THR A 245 -1.79 -28.37 -6.86
N GLU A 246 -2.54 -27.99 -5.81
CA GLU A 246 -3.61 -28.82 -5.25
C GLU A 246 -4.76 -28.99 -6.25
N PHE A 247 -5.25 -27.89 -6.83
CA PHE A 247 -6.34 -27.94 -7.80
C PHE A 247 -5.91 -28.56 -9.13
N GLU A 248 -4.65 -28.39 -9.55
CA GLU A 248 -4.13 -29.10 -10.72
C GLU A 248 -4.09 -30.62 -10.50
N SER A 249 -3.71 -31.07 -9.30
CA SER A 249 -3.73 -32.49 -8.94
C SER A 249 -5.16 -33.05 -9.01
N ASP A 250 -6.13 -32.38 -8.38
CA ASP A 250 -7.54 -32.77 -8.43
C ASP A 250 -8.08 -32.83 -9.87
N MET A 251 -7.75 -31.83 -10.69
CA MET A 251 -8.19 -31.76 -12.08
C MET A 251 -7.58 -32.90 -12.91
N SER A 252 -6.28 -33.14 -12.77
CA SER A 252 -5.57 -34.13 -13.58
C SER A 252 -6.01 -35.56 -13.25
N THR A 253 -6.19 -35.90 -11.97
CA THR A 253 -6.58 -37.25 -11.54
C THR A 253 -8.06 -37.53 -11.75
N ASP A 254 -8.94 -36.61 -11.38
CA ASP A 254 -10.39 -36.91 -11.31
C ASP A 254 -11.15 -36.45 -12.54
N VAL A 255 -10.68 -35.40 -13.21
CA VAL A 255 -11.33 -34.88 -14.43
C VAL A 255 -10.66 -35.44 -15.66
N LEU A 256 -9.36 -35.23 -15.83
CA LEU A 256 -8.66 -35.58 -17.07
C LEU A 256 -8.46 -37.10 -17.19
N ALA A 257 -8.01 -37.79 -16.15
CA ALA A 257 -7.72 -39.23 -16.25
C ALA A 257 -8.95 -40.10 -16.50
N THR A 258 -10.13 -39.68 -16.04
CA THR A 258 -11.39 -40.44 -16.22
C THR A 258 -12.22 -39.95 -17.41
N SER A 259 -11.77 -38.94 -18.16
CA SER A 259 -12.49 -38.43 -19.34
C SER A 259 -12.03 -39.09 -20.64
N TYR A 260 -12.96 -39.66 -21.39
CA TYR A 260 -12.68 -40.22 -22.72
C TYR A 260 -12.28 -39.15 -23.75
N PHE A 261 -12.92 -37.96 -23.70
CA PHE A 261 -12.58 -36.82 -24.55
C PHE A 261 -11.80 -35.76 -23.78
N ARG A 262 -10.47 -35.94 -23.72
CA ARG A 262 -9.58 -34.99 -23.02
C ARG A 262 -9.72 -33.56 -23.54
N ASN A 263 -9.84 -33.37 -24.85
CA ASN A 263 -9.96 -32.05 -25.48
C ASN A 263 -11.20 -31.24 -25.03
N GLU A 264 -12.27 -31.91 -24.60
CA GLU A 264 -13.47 -31.24 -24.08
C GLU A 264 -13.42 -31.08 -22.56
N ALA A 265 -12.75 -32.00 -21.88
CA ALA A 265 -12.57 -32.01 -20.43
C ALA A 265 -11.50 -31.01 -19.95
N GLU A 266 -10.50 -30.71 -20.77
CA GLU A 266 -9.44 -29.74 -20.49
C GLU A 266 -9.91 -28.29 -20.67
N PHE A 267 -9.23 -27.34 -20.03
CA PHE A 267 -9.46 -25.93 -20.30
C PHE A 267 -8.96 -25.60 -21.72
N ARG A 268 -9.67 -24.71 -22.42
CA ARG A 268 -9.21 -24.20 -23.73
C ARG A 268 -8.16 -23.09 -23.59
N THR A 269 -7.93 -22.63 -22.36
CA THR A 269 -6.97 -21.60 -21.99
C THR A 269 -5.58 -22.20 -21.85
N ASN A 270 -4.55 -21.38 -21.97
CA ASN A 270 -3.21 -21.83 -21.57
C ASN A 270 -3.18 -22.01 -20.05
N MET A 271 -2.40 -22.98 -19.57
CA MET A 271 -2.31 -23.31 -18.15
C MET A 271 -0.90 -22.97 -17.65
N ALA A 272 -0.83 -22.28 -16.52
CA ALA A 272 0.39 -22.01 -15.77
C ALA A 272 0.20 -22.46 -14.32
N LEU A 273 1.26 -23.04 -13.75
CA LEU A 273 1.25 -23.52 -12.38
C LEU A 273 1.78 -22.44 -11.43
N ILE A 274 1.19 -22.41 -10.24
CA ILE A 274 1.73 -21.74 -9.06
C ILE A 274 1.79 -22.77 -7.93
N ASP A 275 2.81 -22.67 -7.08
CA ASP A 275 2.91 -23.44 -5.84
C ASP A 275 1.69 -23.18 -4.94
N SER A 276 1.51 -21.95 -4.49
CA SER A 276 0.36 -21.49 -3.72
C SER A 276 0.21 -19.98 -3.84
N PHE A 277 -0.99 -19.44 -3.64
CA PHE A 277 -1.20 -17.99 -3.65
C PHE A 277 -0.84 -17.33 -2.30
N SER A 278 -0.74 -18.10 -1.21
CA SER A 278 -0.43 -17.61 0.14
C SER A 278 1.06 -17.54 0.44
N ASP A 279 1.83 -18.53 -0.03
CA ASP A 279 3.21 -18.71 0.43
C ASP A 279 4.13 -17.91 -0.47
N THR A 280 4.62 -16.79 0.04
CA THR A 280 5.57 -15.94 -0.66
C THR A 280 6.85 -15.83 0.16
N ASP A 281 8.00 -15.79 -0.50
CA ASP A 281 9.29 -15.54 0.17
C ASP A 281 9.36 -14.05 0.57
N SER A 282 8.74 -13.75 1.70
CA SER A 282 8.69 -12.39 2.26
C SER A 282 10.07 -11.86 2.62
N ALA A 283 11.03 -12.71 3.00
CA ALA A 283 12.39 -12.29 3.33
C ALA A 283 13.09 -11.75 2.07
N ARG A 284 13.02 -12.50 0.97
CA ARG A 284 13.60 -12.10 -0.31
C ARG A 284 12.90 -10.89 -0.92
N LEU A 285 11.57 -10.83 -0.83
CA LEU A 285 10.79 -9.67 -1.30
C LEU A 285 11.12 -8.39 -0.50
N THR A 286 11.33 -8.51 0.80
CA THR A 286 11.73 -7.37 1.65
C THR A 286 13.11 -6.85 1.24
N GLU A 287 14.06 -7.74 0.96
CA GLU A 287 15.39 -7.36 0.45
C GLU A 287 15.29 -6.67 -0.92
N LEU A 288 14.45 -7.22 -1.82
CA LEU A 288 14.35 -6.77 -3.20
C LEU A 288 13.64 -5.41 -3.34
N LEU A 289 12.48 -5.26 -2.71
CA LEU A 289 11.59 -4.10 -2.87
C LEU A 289 11.77 -3.05 -1.78
N GLY A 290 12.30 -3.41 -0.59
CA GLY A 290 12.55 -2.46 0.50
C GLY A 290 11.28 -1.70 0.90
N ASN A 291 11.31 -0.37 0.78
CA ASN A 291 10.19 0.51 1.16
C ASN A 291 8.94 0.33 0.28
N ASP A 292 9.08 -0.18 -0.94
CA ASP A 292 7.96 -0.38 -1.87
C ASP A 292 7.22 -1.69 -1.57
N TYR A 293 7.74 -2.53 -0.66
CA TYR A 293 7.10 -3.76 -0.24
C TYR A 293 6.05 -3.48 0.83
N ILE A 294 4.81 -3.86 0.55
CA ILE A 294 3.75 -3.91 1.54
C ILE A 294 3.58 -5.38 1.93
N PRO A 295 4.04 -5.79 3.12
CA PRO A 295 3.93 -7.18 3.56
C PRO A 295 2.46 -7.58 3.71
N PHE A 296 2.14 -8.81 3.31
CA PHE A 296 0.80 -9.35 3.49
C PHE A 296 0.50 -9.60 4.97
N THR A 297 -0.70 -9.22 5.40
CA THR A 297 -1.20 -9.57 6.73
C THR A 297 -1.55 -11.06 6.80
N ASP A 298 -1.62 -11.62 8.00
CA ASP A 298 -1.93 -13.05 8.16
C ASP A 298 -3.38 -13.39 7.75
N ASP A 299 -4.30 -12.43 7.88
CA ASP A 299 -5.68 -12.54 7.38
C ASP A 299 -5.71 -12.57 5.84
N GLU A 300 -4.92 -11.71 5.18
CA GLU A 300 -4.78 -11.70 3.72
C GLU A 300 -4.21 -13.03 3.21
N LYS A 301 -3.19 -13.59 3.86
CA LYS A 301 -2.63 -14.90 3.50
C LYS A 301 -3.64 -16.03 3.64
N THR A 302 -4.43 -16.00 4.71
CA THR A 302 -5.49 -17.00 4.95
C THR A 302 -6.57 -16.93 3.88
N ALA A 303 -6.94 -15.71 3.43
CA ALA A 303 -7.86 -15.53 2.32
C ALA A 303 -7.25 -16.01 0.99
N LEU A 304 -5.96 -15.72 0.74
CA LEU A 304 -5.26 -16.11 -0.49
C LEU A 304 -5.10 -17.64 -0.60
N ALA A 305 -4.92 -18.35 0.51
CA ALA A 305 -4.84 -19.80 0.54
C ALA A 305 -6.11 -20.48 -0.02
N LYS A 306 -7.26 -19.77 0.02
CA LYS A 306 -8.55 -20.27 -0.46
C LYS A 306 -8.80 -20.05 -1.96
N VAL A 307 -7.83 -19.48 -2.68
CA VAL A 307 -7.90 -19.24 -4.13
C VAL A 307 -7.39 -20.48 -4.87
N PRO A 308 -8.26 -21.25 -5.55
CA PRO A 308 -7.82 -22.37 -6.37
C PRO A 308 -7.14 -21.95 -7.68
N ALA A 309 -7.67 -20.90 -8.33
CA ALA A 309 -7.19 -20.48 -9.65
C ALA A 309 -7.58 -19.04 -9.99
N VAL A 310 -6.86 -18.47 -10.95
CA VAL A 310 -7.08 -17.14 -11.54
C VAL A 310 -7.03 -17.28 -13.06
N ILE A 311 -7.95 -16.64 -13.78
CA ILE A 311 -7.87 -16.48 -15.24
C ILE A 311 -7.54 -15.03 -15.53
N ILE A 312 -6.45 -14.81 -16.27
CA ILE A 312 -6.02 -13.50 -16.73
C ILE A 312 -5.85 -13.48 -18.25
N SER A 313 -5.91 -12.28 -18.84
CA SER A 313 -5.41 -12.05 -20.20
C SER A 313 -3.89 -12.20 -20.24
N ARG A 314 -3.33 -12.68 -21.35
CA ARG A 314 -1.89 -12.71 -21.63
C ARG A 314 -1.28 -11.31 -21.59
N GLU A 315 -2.08 -10.29 -21.90
CA GLU A 315 -1.64 -8.89 -21.88
C GLU A 315 -1.80 -8.25 -20.49
N TRP A 316 -2.27 -8.99 -19.47
CA TRP A 316 -2.53 -8.44 -18.14
C TRP A 316 -1.25 -7.97 -17.44
N PHE A 317 -0.17 -8.73 -17.58
CA PHE A 317 1.17 -8.31 -17.16
C PHE A 317 1.77 -7.41 -18.23
N MET A 318 2.34 -6.30 -17.77
CA MET A 318 3.00 -5.29 -18.59
C MET A 318 4.47 -5.20 -18.18
N ASP A 319 5.12 -6.35 -18.23
CA ASP A 319 6.51 -6.48 -17.83
C ASP A 319 7.42 -6.24 -19.02
N TYR A 320 8.22 -5.18 -18.91
CA TYR A 320 9.14 -4.76 -19.96
C TYR A 320 10.58 -4.75 -19.43
N ASP A 321 11.47 -5.41 -20.16
CA ASP A 321 12.91 -5.38 -19.90
C ASP A 321 13.51 -4.07 -20.43
N TYR A 322 14.20 -3.31 -19.58
CA TYR A 322 14.92 -2.12 -20.05
C TYR A 322 16.27 -2.53 -20.66
N LEU A 323 16.51 -2.12 -21.91
CA LEU A 323 17.73 -2.45 -22.64
C LEU A 323 18.88 -1.56 -22.15
N LEU A 324 19.77 -2.14 -21.34
CA LEU A 324 20.90 -1.45 -20.73
C LEU A 324 22.15 -1.41 -21.61
N ASP A 325 22.24 -2.32 -22.57
CA ASP A 325 23.33 -2.40 -23.55
C ASP A 325 22.75 -2.69 -24.93
N ALA A 326 23.53 -2.56 -26.00
CA ALA A 326 23.17 -2.54 -27.43
C ALA A 326 22.35 -3.75 -27.94
N GLY A 327 21.13 -3.94 -27.41
CA GLY A 327 20.24 -5.08 -27.64
C GLY A 327 20.15 -6.09 -26.48
N SER A 328 20.83 -5.88 -25.34
CA SER A 328 20.78 -6.80 -24.19
C SER A 328 19.86 -6.28 -23.07
N ASN A 329 19.03 -7.16 -22.52
CA ASN A 329 18.09 -6.90 -21.42
C ASN A 329 18.81 -6.73 -20.06
N MET A 330 20.11 -7.03 -20.02
CA MET A 330 20.92 -7.08 -18.81
C MET A 330 22.29 -6.52 -19.14
N LYS A 331 22.92 -5.89 -18.15
CA LYS A 331 24.29 -5.38 -18.28
C LYS A 331 25.18 -6.01 -17.23
N GLN A 332 26.13 -6.79 -17.70
CA GLN A 332 27.20 -7.31 -16.86
C GLN A 332 28.36 -6.32 -16.86
N THR A 333 28.91 -6.07 -15.68
CA THR A 333 30.15 -5.30 -15.50
C THR A 333 31.00 -6.00 -14.48
N GLU A 334 32.31 -6.05 -14.71
CA GLU A 334 33.26 -6.64 -13.77
C GLU A 334 34.33 -5.61 -13.38
N PHE A 335 34.90 -5.76 -12.19
CA PHE A 335 35.98 -4.90 -11.73
C PHE A 335 37.00 -5.69 -10.91
N TYR A 336 38.22 -5.75 -11.43
CA TYR A 336 39.35 -6.40 -10.78
C TYR A 336 40.08 -5.45 -9.83
N ASN A 337 40.23 -5.86 -8.57
CA ASN A 337 41.03 -5.14 -7.58
C ASN A 337 42.48 -5.67 -7.57
N PRO A 338 43.47 -4.90 -8.04
CA PRO A 338 44.87 -5.34 -8.09
C PRO A 338 45.53 -5.48 -6.70
N THR A 339 44.93 -4.92 -5.64
CA THR A 339 45.50 -4.98 -4.28
C THR A 339 45.07 -6.24 -3.52
N THR A 340 43.82 -6.66 -3.66
CA THR A 340 43.28 -7.85 -2.98
C THR A 340 43.26 -9.09 -3.88
N LEU A 341 43.52 -8.94 -5.18
CA LEU A 341 43.43 -10.02 -6.18
C LEU A 341 42.01 -10.62 -6.25
N GLU A 342 41.00 -9.78 -6.08
CA GLU A 342 39.58 -10.14 -6.12
C GLU A 342 38.95 -9.52 -7.37
N ASN A 343 38.05 -10.28 -8.01
CA ASN A 343 37.21 -9.79 -9.10
C ASN A 343 35.76 -9.64 -8.63
N ASN A 344 35.20 -8.44 -8.77
CA ASN A 344 33.80 -8.15 -8.46
C ASN A 344 32.96 -8.25 -9.72
N HIS A 345 31.95 -9.10 -9.71
CA HIS A 345 30.99 -9.28 -10.79
C HIS A 345 29.69 -8.60 -10.44
N PHE A 346 29.20 -7.73 -11.32
CA PHE A 346 27.92 -7.04 -11.18
C PHE A 346 27.00 -7.39 -12.35
N LEU A 347 25.74 -7.63 -12.03
CA LEU A 347 24.68 -7.86 -13.01
C LEU A 347 23.56 -6.84 -12.77
N HIS A 348 23.45 -5.84 -13.64
CA HIS A 348 22.40 -4.84 -13.61
C HIS A 348 21.19 -5.30 -14.41
N ALA A 349 20.00 -5.19 -13.82
CA ALA A 349 18.73 -5.49 -14.46
C ALA A 349 17.71 -4.39 -14.12
N TRP A 350 17.24 -3.71 -15.16
CA TRP A 350 16.22 -2.67 -15.04
C TRP A 350 14.95 -3.12 -15.75
N ARG A 351 13.80 -2.97 -15.11
CA ARG A 351 12.52 -3.46 -15.62
C ARG A 351 11.36 -2.55 -15.21
N VAL A 352 10.31 -2.62 -16.02
CA VAL A 352 8.97 -2.18 -15.64
C VAL A 352 8.23 -3.42 -15.20
N PHE A 353 7.79 -3.46 -13.95
CA PHE A 353 6.82 -4.45 -13.48
C PHE A 353 5.49 -3.76 -13.26
N SER A 354 4.46 -4.11 -14.02
CA SER A 354 3.15 -3.49 -13.86
C SER A 354 2.04 -4.36 -14.39
N THR A 355 0.81 -4.08 -13.95
CA THR A 355 -0.40 -4.75 -14.45
C THR A 355 -1.29 -3.76 -15.20
N SER A 356 -1.92 -4.17 -16.30
CA SER A 356 -2.85 -3.32 -17.04
C SER A 356 -4.23 -3.25 -16.36
N PRO A 357 -4.83 -2.06 -16.22
CA PRO A 357 -6.19 -1.90 -15.71
C PRO A 357 -7.28 -2.16 -16.77
N PHE A 358 -6.91 -2.30 -18.05
CA PHE A 358 -7.85 -2.52 -19.16
C PHE A 358 -8.07 -3.99 -19.49
N GLU A 359 -7.17 -4.85 -19.03
CA GLU A 359 -7.21 -6.29 -19.30
C GLU A 359 -8.16 -7.04 -18.38
N ASN A 360 -8.76 -8.08 -18.95
CA ASN A 360 -9.69 -8.91 -18.20
C ASN A 360 -8.94 -9.85 -17.23
N ALA A 361 -9.40 -9.89 -15.99
CA ALA A 361 -8.91 -10.79 -14.94
C ALA A 361 -10.03 -11.21 -13.99
N VAL A 362 -10.07 -12.51 -13.69
CA VAL A 362 -11.06 -13.14 -12.80
C VAL A 362 -10.32 -14.02 -11.80
N VAL A 363 -10.55 -13.78 -10.50
CA VAL A 363 -10.08 -14.65 -9.42
C VAL A 363 -11.23 -15.51 -8.91
N PHE A 364 -10.99 -16.82 -8.78
CA PHE A 364 -11.95 -17.72 -8.16
C PHE A 364 -11.61 -17.88 -6.68
N THR A 365 -12.61 -17.75 -5.81
CA THR A 365 -12.45 -17.95 -4.37
C THR A 365 -13.61 -18.77 -3.82
N SER A 366 -13.40 -19.42 -2.67
CA SER A 366 -14.48 -20.12 -1.94
C SER A 366 -15.26 -19.20 -1.01
N ASP A 367 -14.65 -18.08 -0.59
CA ASP A 367 -15.30 -17.09 0.27
C ASP A 367 -16.31 -16.25 -0.51
N THR A 368 -17.34 -15.74 0.17
CA THR A 368 -18.29 -14.80 -0.43
C THR A 368 -17.66 -13.41 -0.48
N PRO A 369 -17.50 -12.81 -1.67
CA PRO A 369 -17.09 -11.41 -1.74
C PRO A 369 -18.20 -10.54 -1.14
N ALA A 370 -17.86 -9.73 -0.14
CA ALA A 370 -18.76 -8.76 0.47
C ALA A 370 -17.98 -7.59 1.04
N VAL A 371 -18.60 -6.40 1.05
CA VAL A 371 -18.08 -5.21 1.74
C VAL A 371 -18.64 -5.23 3.17
N SER A 372 -17.77 -5.02 4.14
CA SER A 372 -18.12 -5.09 5.58
C SER A 372 -18.32 -3.70 6.18
N SER A 373 -17.51 -2.73 5.77
CA SER A 373 -17.69 -1.32 6.12
C SER A 373 -16.94 -0.42 5.15
N VAL A 374 -17.36 0.84 5.08
CA VAL A 374 -16.64 1.95 4.46
C VAL A 374 -16.33 2.94 5.58
N ASN A 375 -15.11 3.48 5.64
CA ASN A 375 -14.69 4.44 6.65
C ASN A 375 -13.97 5.61 5.98
N VAL A 376 -14.49 6.82 6.13
CA VAL A 376 -13.91 8.05 5.57
C VAL A 376 -13.01 8.73 6.60
N SER A 377 -11.81 9.12 6.18
CA SER A 377 -10.86 9.87 6.99
C SER A 377 -10.37 11.12 6.24
N PRO A 378 -10.32 12.29 6.90
CA PRO A 378 -10.86 12.56 8.25
C PRO A 378 -12.40 12.58 8.31
N GLU A 379 -13.00 12.06 9.39
CA GLU A 379 -14.46 12.08 9.65
C GLU A 379 -15.01 13.52 9.78
N SER A 380 -14.19 14.43 10.32
CA SER A 380 -14.49 15.85 10.36
C SER A 380 -13.24 16.68 10.13
N ALA A 381 -13.38 17.77 9.38
CA ALA A 381 -12.30 18.73 9.18
C ALA A 381 -12.86 20.15 9.04
N THR A 382 -12.00 21.14 9.32
CA THR A 382 -12.29 22.56 9.06
C THR A 382 -11.38 23.05 7.96
N ILE A 383 -11.96 23.69 6.94
CA ILE A 383 -11.23 24.22 5.79
C ILE A 383 -11.63 25.66 5.52
N TYR A 384 -10.69 26.46 5.01
CA TYR A 384 -10.98 27.83 4.61
C TYR A 384 -11.46 27.89 3.17
N LYS A 385 -12.21 28.95 2.84
CA LYS A 385 -12.63 29.23 1.46
C LYS A 385 -11.44 29.25 0.50
N GLY A 386 -11.60 28.62 -0.65
CA GLY A 386 -10.54 28.52 -1.67
C GLY A 386 -9.53 27.39 -1.45
N GLN A 387 -9.63 26.62 -0.36
CA GLN A 387 -8.74 25.48 -0.10
C GLN A 387 -9.28 24.15 -0.63
N LYS A 388 -8.38 23.17 -0.69
CA LYS A 388 -8.67 21.78 -1.05
C LYS A 388 -8.37 20.86 0.12
N LEU A 389 -9.16 19.81 0.28
CA LEU A 389 -8.97 18.78 1.29
C LEU A 389 -8.92 17.41 0.63
N GLN A 390 -7.91 16.61 0.99
CA GLN A 390 -7.83 15.20 0.60
C GLN A 390 -8.58 14.36 1.64
N LEU A 391 -9.58 13.60 1.19
CA LEU A 391 -10.26 12.57 1.95
C LEU A 391 -9.78 11.21 1.45
N SER A 392 -9.72 10.24 2.35
CA SER A 392 -9.40 8.84 2.04
C SER A 392 -10.52 7.95 2.56
N ALA A 393 -10.92 6.95 1.78
CA ALA A 393 -11.85 5.92 2.22
C ALA A 393 -11.09 4.61 2.44
N SER A 394 -11.25 4.00 3.60
CA SER A 394 -10.83 2.62 3.88
C SER A 394 -12.04 1.72 3.74
N VAL A 395 -11.97 0.71 2.88
CA VAL A 395 -13.06 -0.24 2.66
C VAL A 395 -12.63 -1.60 3.15
N GLU A 396 -13.31 -2.10 4.18
CA GLU A 396 -13.08 -3.43 4.71
C GLU A 396 -13.91 -4.44 3.91
N THR A 397 -13.26 -5.50 3.43
CA THR A 397 -13.89 -6.48 2.53
C THR A 397 -13.56 -7.90 2.92
N THR A 398 -14.50 -8.80 2.69
CA THR A 398 -14.28 -10.24 2.71
C THR A 398 -14.31 -10.80 1.28
N GLY A 399 -13.63 -11.92 1.04
CA GLY A 399 -13.68 -12.62 -0.25
C GLY A 399 -13.17 -11.84 -1.47
N PHE A 400 -12.27 -10.86 -1.27
CA PHE A 400 -11.67 -10.04 -2.33
C PHE A 400 -12.67 -9.16 -3.11
N ALA A 401 -13.73 -8.67 -2.43
CA ALA A 401 -14.66 -7.73 -3.04
C ALA A 401 -13.98 -6.41 -3.48
N ASN A 402 -14.59 -5.72 -4.43
CA ASN A 402 -14.05 -4.46 -4.95
C ASN A 402 -14.07 -3.37 -3.87
N LYS A 403 -12.90 -2.76 -3.60
CA LYS A 403 -12.68 -1.72 -2.59
C LYS A 403 -12.88 -0.28 -3.11
N SER A 404 -13.31 -0.13 -4.37
CA SER A 404 -13.51 1.19 -4.97
C SER A 404 -14.76 1.87 -4.40
N VAL A 405 -14.65 3.19 -4.21
CA VAL A 405 -15.76 4.03 -3.73
C VAL A 405 -16.13 5.09 -4.76
N LEU A 406 -17.41 5.46 -4.78
CA LEU A 406 -17.92 6.64 -5.45
C LEU A 406 -18.03 7.76 -4.42
N TRP A 407 -17.37 8.88 -4.71
CA TRP A 407 -17.44 10.09 -3.90
C TRP A 407 -18.59 10.98 -4.38
N SER A 408 -19.40 11.47 -3.45
CA SER A 408 -20.41 12.49 -3.71
C SER A 408 -20.40 13.54 -2.60
N ILE A 409 -20.98 14.70 -2.91
CA ILE A 409 -21.24 15.75 -1.93
C ILE A 409 -22.73 16.02 -1.87
N ASP A 410 -23.19 16.60 -0.78
CA ASP A 410 -24.58 17.02 -0.66
C ASP A 410 -24.96 18.05 -1.74
N GLU A 411 -26.17 17.92 -2.29
CA GLU A 411 -26.68 18.80 -3.35
C GLU A 411 -26.67 20.29 -2.95
N SER A 412 -26.82 20.57 -1.65
CA SER A 412 -26.79 21.94 -1.11
C SER A 412 -25.41 22.58 -1.19
N SER A 413 -24.35 21.79 -1.10
CA SER A 413 -22.96 22.24 -1.22
C SER A 413 -22.50 22.28 -2.67
N GLU A 414 -22.97 21.35 -3.49
CA GLU A 414 -22.70 21.33 -4.94
C GLU A 414 -23.29 22.57 -5.63
N SER A 415 -24.53 22.92 -5.29
CA SER A 415 -25.19 24.15 -5.79
C SER A 415 -24.49 25.44 -5.35
N LYS A 416 -23.70 25.40 -4.27
CA LYS A 416 -22.85 26.49 -3.77
C LYS A 416 -21.45 26.51 -4.41
N GLY A 417 -21.18 25.59 -5.34
CA GLY A 417 -19.94 25.53 -6.12
C GLY A 417 -18.82 24.70 -5.50
N ALA A 418 -19.05 23.98 -4.39
CA ALA A 418 -18.10 22.96 -3.93
C ALA A 418 -18.14 21.77 -4.88
N SER A 419 -17.01 21.08 -5.03
CA SER A 419 -16.93 19.87 -5.84
C SER A 419 -15.97 18.86 -5.24
N ILE A 420 -16.22 17.57 -5.48
CA ILE A 420 -15.31 16.48 -5.13
C ILE A 420 -14.92 15.71 -6.39
N ASN A 421 -13.65 15.32 -6.49
CA ASN A 421 -13.19 14.46 -7.58
C ASN A 421 -13.21 12.97 -7.18
N GLN A 422 -13.03 12.08 -8.16
CA GLN A 422 -12.99 10.63 -7.94
C GLN A 422 -11.85 10.16 -7.02
N MET A 423 -10.84 11.01 -6.80
CA MET A 423 -9.73 10.74 -5.88
C MET A 423 -10.03 11.18 -4.44
N GLY A 424 -11.24 11.66 -4.13
CA GLY A 424 -11.60 12.13 -2.80
C GLY A 424 -11.05 13.53 -2.45
N VAL A 425 -10.68 14.34 -3.44
CA VAL A 425 -10.25 15.73 -3.21
C VAL A 425 -11.47 16.65 -3.26
N LEU A 426 -11.86 17.17 -2.10
CA LEU A 426 -12.86 18.22 -1.96
C LEU A 426 -12.22 19.57 -2.31
N SER A 427 -12.87 20.34 -3.19
CA SER A 427 -12.47 21.69 -3.58
C SER A 427 -13.59 22.66 -3.21
N VAL A 428 -13.29 23.62 -2.33
CA VAL A 428 -14.24 24.67 -1.95
C VAL A 428 -13.86 25.98 -2.62
N PRO A 429 -14.79 26.64 -3.35
CA PRO A 429 -14.49 27.89 -4.05
C PRO A 429 -14.24 29.02 -3.06
N ALA A 430 -13.45 30.02 -3.47
CA ALA A 430 -13.19 31.22 -2.66
C ALA A 430 -14.49 32.01 -2.35
N ASN A 431 -15.47 31.94 -3.26
CA ASN A 431 -16.77 32.60 -3.12
C ASN A 431 -17.84 31.70 -2.47
N TYR A 432 -17.44 30.64 -1.77
CA TYR A 432 -18.41 29.73 -1.14
C TYR A 432 -19.32 30.51 -0.16
N PRO A 433 -20.64 30.53 -0.37
CA PRO A 433 -21.59 31.27 0.45
C PRO A 433 -21.75 30.57 1.81
N THR A 434 -20.96 31.00 2.79
CA THR A 434 -21.28 30.83 4.20
C THR A 434 -22.37 31.85 4.54
N VAL A 435 -23.37 31.47 5.33
CA VAL A 435 -24.38 32.42 5.82
C VAL A 435 -23.65 33.64 6.39
N ALA A 436 -23.97 34.81 5.84
CA ALA A 436 -23.39 36.07 6.27
C ALA A 436 -23.88 36.43 7.67
N GLY A 437 -22.95 36.72 8.57
CA GLY A 437 -23.17 37.56 9.74
C GLY A 437 -23.50 36.81 11.03
N VAL A 438 -22.52 36.78 11.94
CA VAL A 438 -22.82 36.88 13.38
C VAL A 438 -23.50 38.25 13.58
N GLN A 439 -24.83 38.26 13.66
CA GLN A 439 -25.60 39.36 14.24
C GLN A 439 -25.49 39.21 15.77
N GLY A 440 -24.41 39.73 16.35
CA GLY A 440 -24.32 39.89 17.79
C GLY A 440 -25.28 40.99 18.22
N VAL A 441 -26.41 40.64 18.85
CA VAL A 441 -27.23 41.60 19.59
C VAL A 441 -26.49 41.89 20.89
N TYR A 442 -25.87 43.06 21.01
CA TYR A 442 -25.27 43.52 22.27
C TYR A 442 -26.34 44.29 23.06
N THR A 443 -26.68 43.79 24.24
CA THR A 443 -27.48 44.56 25.21
C THR A 443 -26.51 45.21 26.18
N LEU A 444 -26.39 46.55 26.16
CA LEU A 444 -25.63 47.29 27.15
C LEU A 444 -26.52 47.48 28.38
N ALA A 445 -26.18 46.85 29.51
CA ALA A 445 -26.76 47.19 30.80
C ALA A 445 -25.87 48.27 31.45
N ILE A 446 -26.44 49.44 31.71
CA ILE A 446 -25.80 50.52 32.47
C ILE A 446 -26.48 50.52 33.84
N SER A 447 -25.77 50.09 34.89
CA SER A 447 -26.20 50.31 36.27
C SER A 447 -25.37 51.44 36.86
N THR A 448 -26.05 52.40 37.47
CA THR A 448 -25.42 53.42 38.32
C THR A 448 -26.01 53.28 39.71
N ALA A 449 -25.14 53.21 40.72
CA ALA A 449 -25.55 53.12 42.11
C ALA A 449 -25.71 54.53 42.68
N LEU A 450 -26.91 54.86 43.16
CA LEU A 450 -27.17 56.09 43.91
C LEU A 450 -26.89 55.85 45.40
N ALA A 451 -26.48 56.91 46.11
CA ALA A 451 -26.07 56.86 47.52
C ALA A 451 -27.18 56.41 48.51
N SER A 452 -28.42 56.21 48.04
CA SER A 452 -29.55 55.68 48.84
C SER A 452 -29.87 54.20 48.61
N GLY A 453 -29.09 53.48 47.79
CA GLY A 453 -29.22 52.03 47.63
C GLY A 453 -30.36 51.56 46.71
N GLU A 454 -30.94 52.44 45.88
CA GLU A 454 -31.79 52.04 44.75
C GLU A 454 -31.00 52.07 43.42
N GLU A 455 -31.34 51.16 42.51
CA GLU A 455 -30.71 50.97 41.20
C GLU A 455 -31.59 51.57 40.10
N LEU A 456 -31.05 52.48 39.29
CA LEU A 456 -31.74 53.00 38.12
C LEU A 456 -31.52 52.05 36.93
N ILE A 457 -32.56 51.33 36.51
CA ILE A 457 -32.53 50.44 35.35
C ILE A 457 -33.01 51.22 34.12
N VAL A 458 -32.09 51.61 33.25
CA VAL A 458 -32.44 52.20 31.94
C VAL A 458 -32.81 51.06 30.97
N ALA A 459 -34.06 51.05 30.51
CA ALA A 459 -34.54 50.00 29.62
C ALA A 459 -33.98 50.12 28.19
N GLY A 460 -33.15 49.14 27.83
CA GLY A 460 -33.05 48.50 26.50
C GLY A 460 -32.89 49.40 25.27
N VAL A 461 -31.64 49.71 24.90
CA VAL A 461 -31.32 50.19 23.55
C VAL A 461 -30.88 48.99 22.69
N THR A 462 -31.68 48.64 21.68
CA THR A 462 -31.33 47.64 20.68
C THR A 462 -30.48 48.27 19.57
N TYR A 463 -29.36 47.61 19.24
CA TYR A 463 -28.43 48.04 18.20
C TYR A 463 -28.45 47.09 17.00
N THR A 464 -28.38 47.65 15.78
CA THR A 464 -28.14 46.89 14.55
C THR A 464 -27.07 47.64 13.75
N PRO A 465 -25.85 47.10 13.55
CA PRO A 465 -24.85 47.77 12.75
C PRO A 465 -25.17 47.60 11.26
N ALA A 466 -25.36 48.74 10.57
CA ALA A 466 -25.17 48.85 9.13
C ALA A 466 -23.90 49.69 8.88
N GLU A 467 -23.17 49.33 7.84
CA GLU A 467 -21.80 49.74 7.54
C GLU A 467 -21.51 51.26 7.61
N ALA A 468 -20.23 51.57 7.91
CA ALA A 468 -19.51 52.85 7.83
C ALA A 468 -19.39 53.72 9.12
N ASP A 469 -18.16 54.20 9.35
CA ASP A 469 -17.62 54.95 10.50
C ASP A 469 -18.21 56.37 10.68
N THR A 470 -19.10 56.82 9.79
CA THR A 470 -19.84 58.10 9.90
C THR A 470 -21.07 58.00 10.80
N THR A 471 -21.53 56.80 11.12
CA THR A 471 -22.80 56.54 11.83
C THR A 471 -22.64 56.63 13.36
N ALA A 472 -21.44 56.34 13.89
CA ALA A 472 -21.17 56.33 15.33
C ALA A 472 -21.26 57.72 16.00
N ASN A 473 -20.80 58.78 15.32
CA ASN A 473 -20.90 60.15 15.84
C ASN A 473 -22.34 60.69 15.81
N ALA A 474 -23.13 60.31 14.81
CA ALA A 474 -24.55 60.65 14.74
C ALA A 474 -25.35 59.93 15.86
N GLN A 475 -24.98 58.68 16.16
CA GLN A 475 -25.60 57.87 17.21
C GLN A 475 -25.24 58.34 18.63
N ALA A 476 -23.98 58.73 18.87
CA ALA A 476 -23.58 59.35 20.14
C ALA A 476 -24.30 60.70 20.38
N THR A 477 -24.54 61.46 19.31
CA THR A 477 -25.28 62.74 19.36
C THR A 477 -26.78 62.52 19.63
N ALA A 478 -27.38 61.48 19.04
CA ALA A 478 -28.79 61.13 19.30
C ALA A 478 -29.01 60.63 20.74
N LEU A 479 -28.09 59.82 21.26
CA LEU A 479 -28.15 59.33 22.64
C LEU A 479 -27.96 60.46 23.66
N LYS A 480 -27.03 61.39 23.39
CA LYS A 480 -26.87 62.63 24.17
C LYS A 480 -28.16 63.45 24.22
N THR A 481 -28.80 63.63 23.07
CA THR A 481 -30.03 64.44 22.96
C THR A 481 -31.20 63.80 23.72
N ALA A 482 -31.27 62.47 23.77
CA ALA A 482 -32.29 61.75 24.52
C ALA A 482 -32.06 61.83 26.05
N LEU A 483 -30.80 61.76 26.50
CA LEU A 483 -30.43 61.88 27.91
C LEU A 483 -30.63 63.31 28.47
N GLU A 484 -30.41 64.35 27.65
CA GLU A 484 -30.60 65.76 28.03
C GLU A 484 -32.08 66.22 27.93
N ALA A 485 -32.97 65.39 27.37
CA ALA A 485 -34.40 65.68 27.21
C ALA A 485 -35.29 65.04 28.29
N ASP A 486 -34.70 64.27 29.21
CA ASP A 486 -35.38 63.62 30.32
C ASP A 486 -35.60 64.62 31.47
N GLU A 487 -36.84 64.78 31.94
CA GLU A 487 -37.21 65.82 32.93
C GLU A 487 -36.64 65.53 34.34
N ASP A 488 -36.22 64.28 34.61
CA ASP A 488 -35.69 63.86 35.91
C ASP A 488 -34.15 63.99 36.04
N VAL A 489 -33.44 64.28 34.94
CA VAL A 489 -31.96 64.37 34.90
C VAL A 489 -31.53 65.75 34.40
N ASN A 490 -31.36 66.72 35.31
CA ASN A 490 -30.94 68.08 34.94
C ASN A 490 -29.41 68.21 34.85
N ALA A 491 -28.78 67.42 33.98
CA ALA A 491 -27.34 67.35 33.79
C ALA A 491 -26.94 67.49 32.31
N THR A 492 -25.81 68.15 32.04
CA THR A 492 -25.24 68.32 30.70
C THR A 492 -24.01 67.46 30.49
N TYR A 493 -23.89 66.75 29.36
CA TYR A 493 -22.83 65.76 29.13
C TYR A 493 -21.90 66.10 27.95
N THR A 494 -20.63 65.72 28.08
CA THR A 494 -19.64 65.74 26.99
C THR A 494 -19.27 64.30 26.64
N ILE A 495 -19.34 63.95 25.35
CA ILE A 495 -18.99 62.61 24.87
C ILE A 495 -17.73 62.73 24.02
N THR A 496 -16.70 61.97 24.39
CA THR A 496 -15.43 61.93 23.63
C THR A 496 -15.12 60.50 23.23
N ARG A 497 -14.70 60.27 21.98
CA ARG A 497 -14.24 58.96 21.51
C ARG A 497 -12.72 58.92 21.57
N ASN A 498 -12.16 57.91 22.23
CA ASN A 498 -10.74 57.59 22.13
C ASN A 498 -10.58 56.07 21.91
N ASN A 499 -9.89 55.68 20.84
CA ASN A 499 -9.60 54.30 20.46
C ASN A 499 -10.79 53.32 20.62
N GLY A 500 -11.94 53.67 20.04
CA GLY A 500 -13.12 52.78 20.03
C GLY A 500 -13.92 52.73 21.34
N THR A 501 -13.48 53.44 22.39
CA THR A 501 -14.22 53.59 23.64
C THR A 501 -14.90 54.96 23.67
N LEU A 502 -16.20 54.98 23.99
CA LEU A 502 -16.96 56.21 24.24
C LEU A 502 -16.87 56.55 25.73
N THR A 503 -16.36 57.73 26.05
CA THR A 503 -16.27 58.23 27.42
C THR A 503 -17.28 59.34 27.61
N PHE A 504 -18.11 59.21 28.65
CA PHE A 504 -19.11 60.19 29.04
C PHE A 504 -18.58 60.99 30.23
N THR A 505 -18.63 62.32 30.14
CA THR A 505 -18.21 63.21 31.23
C THR A 505 -19.30 64.23 31.48
N GLU A 506 -19.90 64.19 32.67
CA GLU A 506 -20.87 65.19 33.10
C GLU A 506 -20.18 66.55 33.30
N LYS A 507 -20.84 67.63 32.88
CA LYS A 507 -20.29 68.98 32.86
C LYS A 507 -20.85 69.87 33.98
N SER A 508 -22.11 69.63 34.40
CA SER A 508 -22.75 70.19 35.62
C SER A 508 -24.24 69.82 35.68
N GLY A 509 -24.77 69.61 36.90
CA GLY A 509 -26.20 69.44 37.22
C GLY A 509 -26.49 69.59 38.72
N HIS A 510 -27.72 69.99 39.09
CA HIS A 510 -28.21 70.06 40.49
C HIS A 510 -29.44 69.15 40.62
N TYR A 511 -29.43 68.22 41.57
CA TYR A 511 -30.61 67.41 41.91
C TYR A 511 -31.59 68.23 42.77
N GLY A 512 -32.88 68.10 42.49
CA GLY A 512 -33.95 68.88 43.13
C GLY A 512 -33.99 68.76 44.67
N ALA A 513 -33.95 69.93 45.31
CA ALA A 513 -34.33 70.30 46.69
C ALA A 513 -34.25 69.23 47.80
N GLY A 514 -33.09 69.14 48.47
CA GLY A 514 -33.00 68.60 49.84
C GLY A 514 -31.67 67.98 50.29
N ALA A 515 -30.64 67.89 49.45
CA ALA A 515 -29.40 67.16 49.76
C ALA A 515 -28.26 68.07 50.31
N PRO A 516 -27.34 67.55 51.16
CA PRO A 516 -26.17 68.28 51.62
C PRO A 516 -25.14 68.42 50.49
N GLU A 517 -24.35 69.49 50.55
CA GLU A 517 -23.25 69.80 49.63
C GLU A 517 -22.24 68.64 49.59
N VAL A 518 -22.04 68.02 48.41
CA VAL A 518 -21.04 66.96 48.19
C VAL A 518 -19.89 67.56 47.38
N ASP A 519 -18.69 67.42 47.94
CA ASP A 519 -17.41 67.83 47.36
C ASP A 519 -17.06 66.99 46.11
N ASP A 520 -16.36 67.62 45.17
CA ASP A 520 -16.22 67.28 43.75
C ASP A 520 -15.27 66.08 43.48
N SER A 521 -15.17 65.11 44.42
CA SER A 521 -14.09 64.10 44.42
C SER A 521 -14.48 62.64 44.18
N ASP A 522 -15.77 62.28 44.11
CA ASP A 522 -16.16 60.87 44.00
C ASP A 522 -16.76 60.51 42.63
N LEU A 523 -15.88 60.41 41.62
CA LEU A 523 -16.19 59.78 40.33
C LEU A 523 -15.55 58.39 40.27
N VAL A 524 -16.34 57.33 40.43
CA VAL A 524 -15.90 55.95 40.19
C VAL A 524 -16.19 55.57 38.74
N THR A 525 -15.11 55.41 37.98
CA THR A 525 -15.07 54.78 36.66
C THR A 525 -15.27 53.25 36.77
N GLY A 526 -16.23 52.70 36.05
CA GLY A 526 -16.32 51.25 35.85
C GLY A 526 -17.52 50.81 35.03
N VAL A 527 -17.35 50.66 33.71
CA VAL A 527 -18.30 49.94 32.86
C VAL A 527 -17.74 48.54 32.63
N VAL A 528 -18.46 47.50 33.07
CA VAL A 528 -18.15 46.10 32.74
C VAL A 528 -19.24 45.60 31.80
N ALA A 529 -18.85 45.21 30.58
CA ALA A 529 -19.75 44.53 29.66
C ALA A 529 -19.72 43.02 29.96
N GLU A 530 -20.84 42.45 30.38
CA GLU A 530 -21.02 40.99 30.45
C GLU A 530 -21.63 40.47 29.14
N GLU A 531 -21.03 39.42 28.58
CA GLU A 531 -21.46 38.78 27.34
C GLU A 531 -22.45 37.65 27.66
N THR A 532 -23.73 37.83 27.35
CA THR A 532 -24.73 36.75 27.42
C THR A 532 -25.07 36.27 26.02
N THR A 533 -24.64 35.05 25.66
CA THR A 533 -25.00 34.39 24.41
C THR A 533 -26.40 33.77 24.53
N THR A 534 -27.36 34.27 23.73
CA THR A 534 -28.70 33.68 23.66
C THR A 534 -28.76 32.68 22.50
N ALA A 535 -29.33 31.50 22.76
CA ALA A 535 -29.48 30.40 21.81
C ALA A 535 -30.28 30.80 20.56
N GLY A 536 -29.70 30.63 19.37
CA GLY A 536 -30.41 30.83 18.11
C GLY A 536 -29.54 31.14 16.89
N VAL A 537 -28.48 30.35 16.64
CA VAL A 537 -27.78 30.39 15.34
C VAL A 537 -27.65 28.95 14.85
N THR A 538 -28.36 28.61 13.77
CA THR A 538 -28.09 27.38 13.04
C THR A 538 -26.73 27.59 12.35
N PRO A 539 -25.68 26.81 12.66
CA PRO A 539 -24.40 26.93 11.96
C PRO A 539 -24.63 26.75 10.44
N SER A 540 -23.78 27.36 9.61
CA SER A 540 -23.79 27.04 8.17
C SER A 540 -23.72 25.53 8.05
N SER A 541 -24.70 24.91 7.38
CA SER A 541 -24.73 23.46 7.22
C SER A 541 -23.37 22.97 6.72
N PRO A 542 -22.70 22.06 7.44
CA PRO A 542 -21.41 21.54 7.01
C PRO A 542 -21.55 20.88 5.63
N ILE A 543 -20.48 20.90 4.84
CA ILE A 543 -20.43 20.12 3.60
C ILE A 543 -20.37 18.66 4.02
N THR A 544 -21.38 17.89 3.60
CA THR A 544 -21.39 16.44 3.82
C THR A 544 -20.81 15.77 2.60
N VAL A 545 -19.70 15.08 2.79
CA VAL A 545 -19.07 14.27 1.76
C VAL A 545 -19.36 12.81 2.04
N THR A 546 -19.91 12.10 1.06
CA THR A 546 -20.24 10.67 1.18
C THR A 546 -19.31 9.85 0.31
N ALA A 547 -18.75 8.78 0.87
CA ALA A 547 -18.12 7.70 0.11
C ALA A 547 -19.05 6.49 0.12
N THR A 548 -19.51 6.08 -1.05
CA THR A 548 -20.36 4.89 -1.22
C THR A 548 -19.57 3.79 -1.93
N SER A 549 -19.63 2.56 -1.44
CA SER A 549 -18.98 1.43 -2.12
C SER A 549 -19.58 1.19 -3.52
N ILE A 550 -18.73 0.93 -4.50
CA ILE A 550 -19.17 0.53 -5.86
C ILE A 550 -19.72 -0.89 -5.86
N TYR A 551 -19.25 -1.75 -4.94
CA TYR A 551 -19.66 -3.15 -4.85
C TYR A 551 -21.03 -3.31 -4.18
N ASP A 552 -21.29 -2.56 -3.10
CA ASP A 552 -22.56 -2.55 -2.39
C ASP A 552 -23.00 -1.11 -2.10
N SER A 553 -24.07 -0.67 -2.76
CA SER A 553 -24.58 0.69 -2.63
C SER A 553 -25.18 0.99 -1.24
N ASN A 554 -25.41 -0.02 -0.40
CA ASN A 554 -25.91 0.18 0.97
C ASN A 554 -24.78 0.52 1.95
N GLU A 555 -23.54 0.18 1.62
CA GLU A 555 -22.38 0.44 2.46
C GLU A 555 -21.76 1.78 2.07
N SER A 556 -21.89 2.75 2.97
CA SER A 556 -21.37 4.11 2.78
C SER A 556 -21.02 4.75 4.11
N ASP A 557 -20.13 5.74 4.06
CA ASP A 557 -19.79 6.56 5.21
C ASP A 557 -19.64 8.03 4.80
N THR A 558 -19.80 8.92 5.77
CA THR A 558 -19.91 10.36 5.55
C THR A 558 -18.93 11.13 6.41
N ALA A 559 -18.21 12.07 5.79
CA ALA A 559 -17.42 13.07 6.49
C ALA A 559 -18.15 14.42 6.52
N SER A 560 -18.03 15.12 7.65
CA SER A 560 -18.63 16.44 7.88
C SER A 560 -17.57 17.53 7.88
N ILE A 561 -17.60 18.40 6.87
CA ILE A 561 -16.58 19.42 6.65
C ILE A 561 -17.14 20.81 6.95
N THR A 562 -16.55 21.48 7.92
CA THR A 562 -16.90 22.86 8.28
C THR A 562 -16.09 23.84 7.45
N VAL A 563 -16.75 24.79 6.79
CA VAL A 563 -16.09 25.87 6.06
C VAL A 563 -15.98 27.09 6.96
N ALA A 564 -14.74 27.52 7.25
CA ALA A 564 -14.42 28.71 8.04
C ALA A 564 -14.24 29.97 7.18
#